data_AF-A0A0E9MQC0-F1
#
_entry.id   AF-A0A0E9MQC0-F1
#
_cell.length_a   1.000
_cell.length_b   1.000
_cell.length_c   1.000
_cell.angle_alpha   90.00
_cell.angle_beta   90.00
_cell.angle_gamma   90.00
#
_symmetry.space_group_name_H-M   'P 1'
#
loop_
_entity.id
_entity.type
_entity.pdbx_description
1 polymer ?
#
loop_
_entity_poly.entity_id
_entity_poly.type
_entity_poly.pdbx_seq_one_letter_code
_entity_poly.pdbx_strand_id
1 'polypeptide(L)' 'MRSAWGQGYATEGAARAIDWAFHTLGWTEVIHCIDPANTGSIRVAERLGSVLRGPGKLPPPFESAPIHIWGQSCEHWRA' A
#
# COMPACT_ATOMS: atom_id res chain seq x y z
N MET A 1 17.31 -9.01 9.79
CA MET A 1 16.16 -8.37 9.11
C MET A 1 15.45 -9.30 8.12
N ARG A 2 16.15 -10.02 7.22
CA ARG A 2 15.48 -10.99 6.32
C ARG A 2 14.76 -12.13 7.03
N SER A 3 15.17 -12.46 8.26
CA SER A 3 14.54 -13.48 9.12
C SER A 3 13.07 -13.20 9.46
N ALA A 4 12.63 -11.94 9.37
CA ALA A 4 11.24 -11.55 9.62
C ALA A 4 10.37 -11.56 8.33
N TRP A 5 10.96 -11.82 7.16
CA TRP A 5 10.22 -11.85 5.90
C TRP A 5 9.42 -13.15 5.77
N GLY A 6 8.28 -13.09 5.08
CA GLY A 6 7.39 -14.23 4.90
C GLY A 6 6.56 -14.60 6.13
N GLN A 7 6.72 -13.88 7.25
CA GLN A 7 5.98 -14.11 8.51
C GLN A 7 4.67 -13.30 8.61
N GLY A 8 4.29 -12.55 7.56
CA GLY A 8 3.05 -11.77 7.54
C GLY A 8 3.12 -10.39 8.21
N TYR A 9 4.21 -10.04 8.90
CA TYR A 9 4.32 -8.77 9.63
C TYR A 9 4.07 -7.51 8.80
N ALA A 10 4.47 -7.50 7.52
CA ALA A 10 4.20 -6.36 6.64
C ALA A 10 2.70 -6.16 6.41
N THR A 11 1.95 -7.26 6.22
CA THR A 11 0.49 -7.23 6.05
C THR A 11 -0.19 -6.83 7.35
N GLU A 12 0.21 -7.41 8.48
CA GLU A 12 -0.34 -7.07 9.79
C GLU A 12 -0.13 -5.59 10.14
N GLY A 13 1.11 -5.10 10.01
CA GLY A 13 1.45 -3.71 10.30
C GLY A 13 0.73 -2.73 9.38
N ALA A 14 0.66 -3.04 8.08
CA ALA A 14 -0.06 -2.20 7.12
C ALA A 14 -1.57 -2.18 7.39
N ALA A 15 -2.19 -3.31 7.72
CA ALA A 15 -3.61 -3.36 8.05
C ALA A 15 -3.93 -2.47 9.25
N ARG A 16 -3.11 -2.51 10.31
CA ARG A 16 -3.28 -1.64 11.48
C ARG A 16 -3.07 -0.16 11.16
N ALA A 17 -2.11 0.16 10.29
CA ALA A 17 -1.91 1.53 9.84
C ALA A 17 -3.11 2.05 9.03
N ILE A 18 -3.68 1.23 8.15
CA ILE A 18 -4.87 1.56 7.36
C ILE A 18 -6.09 1.76 8.27
N ASP A 19 -6.33 0.83 9.19
CA ASP A 19 -7.39 0.94 10.21
C ASP A 19 -7.31 2.27 10.94
N TRP A 20 -6.11 2.62 11.42
CA TRP A 20 -5.88 3.86 12.15
C TRP A 20 -6.04 5.10 11.28
N ALA A 21 -5.55 5.10 10.05
CA ALA A 21 -5.71 6.23 9.12
C ALA A 21 -7.19 6.52 8.85
N PHE A 22 -8.00 5.48 8.64
CA PHE A 22 -9.43 5.64 8.39
C PHE A 22 -10.23 5.95 9.66
N HIS A 23 -9.89 5.36 10.80
CA HIS A 23 -10.65 5.55 12.03
C HIS A 23 -10.27 6.84 12.76
N THR A 24 -8.98 7.14 12.85
CA THR A 24 -8.45 8.23 13.67
C THR A 24 -8.17 9.49 12.88
N LEU A 25 -7.59 9.37 11.67
CA LEU A 25 -7.33 10.55 10.84
C LEU A 25 -8.53 10.96 9.96
N GLY A 26 -9.56 10.11 9.88
CA GLY A 26 -10.74 10.34 9.07
C GLY A 26 -10.46 10.37 7.57
N TRP A 27 -9.37 9.72 7.13
CA TRP A 27 -9.05 9.64 5.71
C TRP A 27 -10.09 8.81 4.97
N THR A 28 -10.29 9.13 3.69
CA THR A 28 -11.24 8.44 2.82
C THR A 28 -10.57 7.46 1.88
N GLU A 29 -9.27 7.62 1.63
CA GLU A 29 -8.47 6.78 0.75
C GLU A 29 -7.05 6.56 1.30
N VAL A 30 -6.47 5.43 0.94
CA VAL A 30 -5.05 5.13 1.14
C VAL A 30 -4.44 4.64 -0.16
N ILE A 31 -3.16 4.96 -0.37
CA ILE A 31 -2.39 4.48 -1.52
C ILE A 31 -1.05 3.89 -1.07
N HIS A 32 -0.54 2.97 -1.88
CA HIS A 32 0.81 2.43 -1.83
C HIS A 32 1.51 2.73 -3.16
N CYS A 33 2.61 3.48 -3.11
CA CYS A 33 3.48 3.69 -4.25
C CYS A 33 4.50 2.55 -4.30
N ILE A 34 4.44 1.70 -5.32
CA ILE A 34 5.22 0.46 -5.38
C ILE A 34 5.96 0.39 -6.71
N ASP A 35 7.26 0.11 -6.68
CA ASP A 35 8.02 -0.23 -7.88
C ASP A 35 7.38 -1.45 -8.58
N PRO A 36 7.05 -1.38 -9.88
CA PRO A 36 6.44 -2.49 -10.62
C PRO A 36 7.20 -3.83 -10.54
N ALA A 37 8.51 -3.80 -10.32
CA ALA A 37 9.34 -4.98 -10.15
C ALA A 37 9.29 -5.58 -8.73
N ASN A 38 8.74 -4.85 -7.74
CA ASN A 38 8.68 -5.30 -6.35
C ASN A 38 7.48 -6.21 -6.08
N THR A 39 7.58 -7.45 -6.56
CA THR A 39 6.52 -8.47 -6.41
C THR A 39 6.16 -8.76 -4.95
N GLY A 40 7.08 -8.56 -4.01
CA GLY A 40 6.84 -8.76 -2.59
C GLY A 40 5.83 -7.75 -2.03
N SER A 41 6.01 -6.48 -2.35
CA SER A 41 5.10 -5.40 -1.92
C SER A 41 3.77 -5.44 -2.67
N ILE A 42 3.79 -5.79 -3.96
CA ILE A 42 2.57 -6.00 -4.77
C ILE A 42 1.66 -7.03 -4.09
N ARG A 43 2.20 -8.19 -3.70
CA ARG A 43 1.43 -9.22 -2.99
C ARG A 43 0.93 -8.79 -1.61
N VAL A 44 1.57 -7.82 -0.97
CA VAL A 44 1.07 -7.26 0.30
C VAL A 44 -0.11 -6.34 0.02
N ALA A 45 0.00 -5.45 -0.98
CA ALA A 45 -1.09 -4.56 -1.40
C ALA A 45 -2.33 -5.36 -1.83
N GLU A 46 -2.16 -6.40 -2.66
CA GLU A 46 -3.26 -7.29 -3.08
C GLU A 46 -3.94 -7.96 -1.88
N ARG A 47 -3.17 -8.46 -0.90
CA ARG A 47 -3.71 -9.07 0.33
C ARG A 47 -4.49 -8.09 1.20
N LEU A 48 -4.16 -6.80 1.12
CA LEU A 48 -4.86 -5.72 1.82
C LEU A 48 -6.10 -5.24 1.05
N GLY A 49 -6.43 -5.84 -0.10
CA GLY A 49 -7.55 -5.41 -0.93
C GLY A 49 -7.26 -4.20 -1.81
N SER A 50 -5.99 -3.76 -1.91
CA SER A 50 -5.65 -2.64 -2.79
C SER A 50 -5.68 -3.08 -4.24
N VAL A 51 -6.22 -2.20 -5.09
CA VAL A 51 -6.27 -2.43 -6.54
C VAL A 51 -5.24 -1.55 -7.25
N LEU A 52 -4.66 -2.08 -8.33
CA LEU A 52 -3.76 -1.32 -9.19
C LEU A 52 -4.55 -0.22 -9.90
N ARG A 53 -4.19 1.04 -9.63
CA ARG A 53 -4.75 2.23 -10.29
C ARG A 53 -3.93 2.70 -11.50
N GLY A 54 -2.72 2.17 -11.67
CA GLY A 54 -1.82 2.47 -12.79
C GLY A 54 -0.54 3.18 -12.36
N PRO A 55 0.23 3.75 -13.31
CA PRO A 55 1.48 4.43 -13.02
C PRO A 55 1.27 5.73 -12.23
N GLY A 56 2.17 5.99 -11.29
CA GLY A 56 2.23 7.23 -10.51
C GLY A 56 3.48 8.05 -10.80
N LYS A 57 3.51 9.29 -10.31
CA LYS A 57 4.69 10.14 -10.33
C LYS A 57 5.00 10.63 -8.92
N LEU A 58 6.20 10.31 -8.43
CA LEU A 58 6.68 10.83 -7.15
C LEU A 58 7.17 12.29 -7.33
N PRO A 59 7.17 13.08 -6.24
CA PRO A 59 7.79 14.40 -6.29
C PRO A 59 9.32 14.31 -6.44
N PRO A 60 9.98 15.41 -6.83
CA PRO A 60 11.44 15.49 -6.83
C PRO A 60 12.05 15.08 -5.48
N PRO A 61 13.21 14.39 -5.48
CA PRO A 61 14.05 14.02 -6.62
C PRO A 61 13.70 12.66 -7.27
N PHE A 62 12.59 12.02 -6.88
CA PHE A 62 12.24 10.66 -7.31
C PHE A 62 11.28 10.61 -8.50
N GLU A 63 11.14 11.70 -9.23
CA GLU A 63 10.17 11.87 -10.32
C GLU A 63 10.38 10.93 -11.52
N SER A 64 11.59 10.37 -11.66
CA SER A 64 11.92 9.35 -12.66
C SER A 64 11.77 7.91 -12.16
N ALA A 65 11.48 7.69 -10.87
CA ALA A 65 11.32 6.35 -10.33
C ALA A 65 10.02 5.72 -10.85
N PRO A 66 10.07 4.54 -11.47
CA PRO A 66 8.87 3.86 -11.93
C PRO A 66 8.08 3.39 -10.70
N ILE A 67 6.88 3.92 -10.53
CA ILE A 67 5.96 3.47 -9.49
C ILE A 67 4.59 3.19 -10.07
N HIS A 68 3.93 2.20 -9.50
CA HIS A 68 2.51 1.98 -9.63
C HIS A 68 1.80 2.40 -8.34
N ILE A 69 0.65 3.04 -8.50
CA ILE A 69 -0.25 3.38 -7.41
C ILE A 69 -1.21 2.22 -7.22
N TRP A 70 -1.17 1.65 -6.02
CA TRP A 70 -2.16 0.70 -5.52
C TRP A 70 -3.00 1.42 -4.47
N GLY A 71 -4.32 1.29 -4.47
CA GLY A 71 -5.11 2.00 -3.48
C GLY A 71 -6.53 1.49 -3.30
N GLN A 72 -7.14 1.93 -2.21
CA GLN A 72 -8.49 1.54 -1.77
C GLN A 72 -9.15 2.66 -0.98
N SER A 73 -10.48 2.67 -0.99
CA SER A 73 -11.27 3.59 -0.17
C SER A 73 -11.52 3.01 1.23
N CYS A 74 -11.87 3.89 2.16
CA CYS A 74 -12.34 3.53 3.49
C CYS A 74 -13.61 2.65 3.43
N GLU A 75 -14.50 2.93 2.47
CA GLU A 75 -15.68 2.10 2.21
C GLU A 75 -15.29 0.68 1.79
N HIS A 76 -14.37 0.55 0.82
CA HIS A 76 -13.90 -0.76 0.37
C HIS A 76 -13.20 -1.54 1.48
N TRP A 77 -12.47 -0.86 2.36
CA TRP A 77 -11.78 -1.49 3.49
C TRP A 77 -12.71 -1.99 4.60
N ARG A 78 -13.89 -1.38 4.74
CA ARG A 78 -14.87 -1.73 5.79
C ARG A 78 -15.95 -2.70 5.34
N ALA A 79 -16.04 -2.96 4.03
CA ALA A 79 -16.99 -3.89 3.43
C ALA A 79 -16.57 -5.35 3.66
#